data_AF-B7ITV3-F1
#
_entry.id   AF-B7ITV3-F1
#
_cell.length_a   1.000
_cell.length_b   1.000
_cell.length_c   1.000
_cell.angle_alpha   90.00
_cell.angle_beta   90.00
_cell.angle_gamma   90.00
#
_symmetry.space_group_name_H-M   'P 1'
#
loop_
_entity.id
_entity.type
_entity.pdbx_description
1 polymer ?
#
loop_
_entity_poly.entity_id
_entity_poly.type
_entity_poly.pdbx_seq_one_letter_code
_entity_poly.pdbx_strand_id
1 'polypeptide(L)'
;MKIFFSFLFAIAMLATFILLITSVVFRLKKKQNTKKYFKFTGIAFILSIISLIVVNMNMTPQEKQEILAKQKAEEKLKAEEKQKDKEQKETEEKQKAEEKQKAKEQKEAEEKLKTEEKQKAKEQKEAEEKLKAEEKQKAKEQKEAEEKLKAEEKQKAKEQKEAEEKLKAEEKQKAKEQKEAEEKQKAEEKKLAEEQKKAEEKQKEFTSYAQNIRGGNFIKDMKLNNKDIEITFHDSFASYKSAKPDSNVTEEQYKQYFSTGDAIEKMFVSEPARLLRQFPDLNTVKMTLPFDGKTYITNLDRGSLNTYLGFKIEDLKVEDKSWIKKFNDPYVYDKTKRSAFFKKFVTVQ
;
A
#
# COMPACT_ATOMS: atom_id res chain seq x y z
N MET A 1 12.22 -16.74 -14.14
CA MET A 1 12.38 -15.88 -15.35
C MET A 1 11.07 -15.66 -16.13
N LYS A 2 10.31 -16.70 -16.52
CA LYS A 2 9.08 -16.54 -17.34
C LYS A 2 8.01 -15.61 -16.72
N ILE A 3 7.80 -15.64 -15.40
CA ILE A 3 6.82 -14.79 -14.68
C ILE A 3 7.22 -13.30 -14.72
N PHE A 4 8.51 -13.01 -14.58
CA PHE A 4 9.03 -11.64 -14.65
C PHE A 4 8.82 -11.02 -16.03
N PHE A 5 9.06 -11.79 -17.10
CA PHE A 5 8.83 -11.34 -18.48
C PHE A 5 7.33 -11.16 -18.80
N SER A 6 6.45 -12.01 -18.26
CA SER A 6 4.99 -11.84 -18.40
C SER A 6 4.49 -10.55 -17.72
N PHE A 7 5.00 -10.25 -16.54
CA PHE A 7 4.68 -9.01 -15.82
C PHE A 7 5.20 -7.76 -16.55
N LEU A 8 6.42 -7.82 -17.08
CA LEU A 8 7.00 -6.75 -17.90
C LEU A 8 6.19 -6.49 -19.17
N PHE A 9 5.69 -7.56 -19.82
CA PHE A 9 4.84 -7.48 -20.99
C PHE A 9 3.47 -6.86 -20.69
N ALA A 10 2.86 -7.21 -19.55
CA ALA A 10 1.59 -6.62 -19.11
C ALA A 10 1.71 -5.11 -18.83
N ILE A 11 2.82 -4.68 -18.21
CA ILE A 11 3.11 -3.25 -17.98
C ILE A 11 3.31 -2.52 -19.31
N ALA A 12 4.02 -3.13 -20.26
CA ALA A 12 4.21 -2.55 -21.59
C ALA A 12 2.87 -2.37 -22.35
N MET A 13 1.96 -3.35 -22.27
CA MET A 13 0.61 -3.26 -22.83
C MET A 13 -0.23 -2.15 -22.19
N LEU A 14 -0.14 -1.99 -20.87
CA LEU A 14 -0.82 -0.91 -20.14
C LEU A 14 -0.27 0.46 -20.55
N ALA A 15 1.05 0.60 -20.65
CA ALA A 15 1.69 1.85 -21.06
C ALA A 15 1.31 2.24 -22.50
N THR A 16 1.27 1.29 -23.44
CA THR A 16 0.85 1.57 -24.82
C THR A 16 -0.62 1.96 -24.90
N PHE A 17 -1.50 1.34 -24.12
CA PHE A 17 -2.92 1.69 -24.06
C PHE A 17 -3.14 3.12 -23.51
N ILE A 18 -2.41 3.50 -22.46
CA ILE A 18 -2.45 4.86 -21.89
C ILE A 18 -1.95 5.89 -22.91
N LEU A 19 -0.88 5.58 -23.65
CA LEU A 19 -0.36 6.44 -24.72
C LEU A 19 -1.34 6.59 -25.89
N LEU A 20 -2.11 5.55 -26.21
CA LEU A 20 -3.13 5.57 -27.25
C LEU A 20 -4.33 6.44 -26.83
N ILE A 21 -4.82 6.30 -25.60
CA ILE A 21 -5.90 7.12 -25.05
C ILE A 21 -5.47 8.59 -24.98
N THR A 22 -4.28 8.88 -24.45
CA THR A 22 -3.77 10.26 -24.36
C THR A 22 -3.58 10.88 -25.74
N SER A 23 -3.13 10.11 -26.75
CA SER A 23 -3.07 10.57 -28.15
C SER A 23 -4.44 10.95 -28.72
N VAL A 24 -5.48 10.15 -28.47
CA VAL A 24 -6.86 10.42 -28.91
C VAL A 24 -7.43 11.67 -28.22
N VAL A 25 -7.25 11.79 -26.90
CA VAL A 25 -7.69 12.97 -26.13
C VAL A 25 -6.98 14.24 -26.59
N PHE A 26 -5.68 14.16 -26.89
CA PHE A 26 -4.88 15.30 -27.37
C PHE A 26 -5.30 15.74 -28.78
N ARG A 27 -5.78 14.81 -29.61
CA ARG A 27 -6.36 15.07 -30.95
C ARG A 27 -7.71 15.78 -30.86
N LEU A 28 -8.57 15.40 -29.90
CA LEU A 28 -9.86 16.06 -29.66
C LEU A 28 -9.70 17.49 -29.09
N LYS A 29 -8.64 17.73 -28.30
CA LYS A 29 -8.33 19.06 -27.73
C LYS A 29 -7.61 20.03 -28.69
N LYS A 30 -7.45 19.69 -29.98
CA LYS A 30 -6.91 20.54 -31.06
C LYS A 30 -5.64 21.34 -30.68
N LYS A 31 -4.73 20.76 -29.89
CA LYS A 31 -3.51 21.42 -29.39
C LYS A 31 -2.34 21.25 -30.35
N GLN A 32 -1.61 22.33 -30.63
CA GLN A 32 -0.66 22.50 -31.74
C GLN A 32 0.59 21.58 -31.74
N ASN A 33 0.85 20.82 -30.65
CA ASN A 33 2.04 19.98 -30.48
C ASN A 33 1.83 18.46 -30.72
N THR A 34 0.65 18.04 -31.20
CA THR A 34 0.27 16.63 -31.46
C THR A 34 1.18 15.88 -32.45
N LYS A 35 1.78 16.59 -33.42
CA LYS A 35 2.54 15.97 -34.53
C LYS A 35 3.84 15.29 -34.08
N LYS A 36 4.47 15.74 -32.99
CA LYS A 36 5.73 15.15 -32.49
C LYS A 36 5.46 13.83 -31.75
N TYR A 37 4.45 13.79 -30.89
CA TYR A 37 4.11 12.61 -30.10
C TYR A 37 3.62 11.43 -30.96
N PHE A 38 2.90 11.69 -32.05
CA PHE A 38 2.39 10.66 -32.96
C PHE A 38 3.52 9.87 -33.67
N LYS A 39 4.67 10.51 -33.92
CA LYS A 39 5.84 9.82 -34.51
C LYS A 39 6.49 8.86 -33.52
N PHE A 40 6.59 9.24 -32.25
CA PHE A 40 7.16 8.39 -31.20
C PHE A 40 6.26 7.19 -30.86
N THR A 41 4.94 7.36 -30.83
CA THR A 41 4.00 6.24 -30.62
C THR A 41 3.98 5.26 -31.79
N GLY A 42 4.11 5.73 -33.02
CA GLY A 42 4.21 4.85 -34.20
C GLY A 42 5.46 3.95 -34.17
N ILE A 43 6.62 4.49 -33.78
CA ILE A 43 7.87 3.72 -33.67
C ILE A 43 7.78 2.65 -32.56
N ALA A 44 7.20 3.00 -31.41
CA ALA A 44 7.01 2.06 -30.30
C ALA A 44 6.06 0.90 -30.66
N PHE A 45 5.02 1.18 -31.46
CA PHE A 45 4.08 0.16 -31.92
C PHE A 45 4.71 -0.84 -32.90
N ILE A 46 5.55 -0.35 -33.82
CA ILE A 46 6.28 -1.21 -34.78
C ILE A 46 7.27 -2.13 -34.04
N LEU A 47 7.99 -1.61 -33.04
CA LEU A 47 8.93 -2.40 -32.23
C LEU A 47 8.21 -3.48 -31.37
N SER A 48 7.00 -3.19 -30.89
CA SER A 48 6.17 -4.16 -30.17
C SER A 48 5.71 -5.31 -31.06
N ILE A 49 5.34 -5.05 -32.31
CA ILE A 49 4.94 -6.08 -33.27
C ILE A 49 6.14 -6.96 -33.65
N ILE A 50 7.32 -6.38 -33.88
CA ILE A 50 8.55 -7.13 -34.18
C ILE A 50 8.92 -8.05 -32.99
N SER A 51 8.81 -7.57 -31.75
CA SER A 51 9.03 -8.39 -30.55
C SER A 51 8.05 -9.56 -30.42
N LEU A 52 6.81 -9.40 -30.90
CA LEU A 52 5.77 -10.44 -30.85
C LEU A 52 6.03 -11.55 -31.89
N ILE A 53 6.55 -11.18 -33.07
CA ILE A 53 6.91 -12.13 -34.13
C ILE A 53 8.11 -13.00 -33.72
N VAL A 54 9.12 -12.41 -33.06
CA VAL A 54 10.32 -13.14 -32.58
C VAL A 54 9.98 -14.17 -31.49
N VAL A 55 9.01 -13.87 -30.61
CA VAL A 55 8.55 -14.81 -29.57
C VAL A 55 7.76 -15.98 -30.17
N ASN A 56 7.04 -15.77 -31.29
CA ASN A 56 6.18 -16.79 -31.90
C ASN A 56 6.93 -17.82 -32.78
N MET A 57 8.19 -17.57 -33.15
CA MET A 57 8.98 -18.51 -33.95
C MET A 57 9.69 -19.61 -33.11
N ASN A 58 9.65 -19.54 -31.78
CA ASN A 58 10.47 -20.40 -30.91
C ASN A 58 9.67 -21.28 -29.92
N MET A 59 8.36 -21.45 -30.10
CA MET A 59 7.52 -22.31 -29.23
C MET A 59 7.38 -23.72 -29.79
N THR A 60 7.85 -24.71 -29.03
CA THR A 60 7.73 -26.14 -29.33
C THR A 60 6.26 -26.60 -29.28
N PRO A 61 5.86 -27.61 -30.07
CA PRO A 61 4.47 -28.10 -30.15
C PRO A 61 3.85 -28.55 -28.81
N GLN A 62 4.69 -28.96 -27.85
CA GLN A 62 4.25 -29.39 -26.52
C GLN A 62 3.71 -28.22 -25.65
N GLU A 63 4.34 -27.04 -25.70
CA GLU A 63 3.87 -25.87 -24.91
C GLU A 63 2.51 -25.36 -25.43
N LYS A 64 2.22 -25.51 -26.74
CA LYS A 64 0.91 -25.14 -27.32
C LYS A 64 -0.23 -26.05 -26.87
N GLN A 65 0.01 -27.35 -26.70
CA GLN A 65 -0.99 -28.28 -26.20
C GLN A 65 -1.30 -28.06 -24.71
N GLU A 66 -0.30 -27.70 -23.91
CA GLU A 66 -0.48 -27.43 -22.48
C GLU A 66 -1.32 -26.16 -22.23
N ILE A 67 -1.12 -25.11 -23.04
CA ILE A 67 -1.90 -23.86 -22.96
C ILE A 67 -3.36 -24.10 -23.36
N LEU A 68 -3.61 -24.88 -24.41
CA LEU A 68 -4.97 -25.25 -24.84
C LEU A 68 -5.68 -26.13 -23.81
N ALA A 69 -4.98 -27.06 -23.17
CA ALA A 69 -5.53 -27.87 -22.09
C ALA A 69 -5.90 -27.02 -20.86
N LYS A 70 -5.08 -26.02 -20.54
CA LYS A 70 -5.30 -25.12 -19.39
C LYS A 70 -6.48 -24.17 -19.60
N GLN A 71 -6.65 -23.63 -20.82
CA GLN A 71 -7.81 -22.80 -21.16
C GLN A 71 -9.13 -23.60 -21.10
N LYS A 72 -9.11 -24.86 -21.55
CA LYS A 72 -10.30 -25.73 -21.54
C LYS A 72 -10.71 -26.15 -20.12
N ALA A 73 -9.76 -26.22 -19.18
CA ALA A 73 -10.04 -26.47 -17.77
C ALA A 73 -10.62 -25.22 -17.06
N GLU A 74 -10.15 -24.03 -17.42
CA GLU A 74 -10.63 -22.76 -16.83
C GLU A 74 -12.04 -22.39 -17.31
N GLU A 75 -12.39 -22.72 -18.56
CA GLU A 75 -13.75 -22.56 -19.08
C GLU A 75 -14.76 -23.49 -18.39
N LYS A 76 -14.32 -24.71 -18.03
CA LYS A 76 -15.15 -25.68 -17.31
C LYS A 76 -15.45 -25.23 -15.87
N LEU A 77 -14.47 -24.62 -15.18
CA LEU A 77 -14.66 -24.07 -13.83
C LEU A 77 -15.59 -22.86 -13.82
N LYS A 78 -15.52 -21.97 -14.83
CA LYS A 78 -16.43 -20.82 -14.94
C LYS A 78 -17.87 -21.21 -15.28
N ALA A 79 -18.08 -22.37 -15.92
CA ALA A 79 -19.42 -22.92 -16.16
C ALA A 79 -20.04 -23.49 -14.87
N GLU A 80 -19.23 -24.12 -14.01
CA GLU A 80 -19.67 -24.69 -12.73
C GLU A 80 -20.00 -23.61 -11.68
N GLU A 81 -19.24 -22.51 -11.65
CA GLU A 81 -19.49 -21.36 -10.78
C GLU A 81 -20.81 -20.63 -11.12
N LYS A 82 -21.15 -20.56 -12.41
CA LYS A 82 -22.44 -20.01 -12.89
C LYS A 82 -23.66 -20.87 -12.55
N GLN A 83 -23.49 -22.16 -12.25
CA GLN A 83 -24.58 -23.01 -11.80
C GLN A 83 -24.86 -22.86 -10.29
N LYS A 84 -23.83 -22.61 -9.47
CA LYS A 84 -24.01 -22.37 -8.03
C LYS A 84 -24.68 -21.03 -7.70
N ASP A 85 -24.43 -19.98 -8.48
CA ASP A 85 -25.09 -18.68 -8.31
C ASP A 85 -26.59 -18.69 -8.70
N LYS A 86 -27.02 -19.70 -9.47
CA LYS A 86 -28.43 -19.85 -9.85
C LYS A 86 -29.26 -20.60 -8.80
N GLU A 87 -28.63 -21.49 -8.04
CA GLU A 87 -29.28 -22.26 -6.97
C GLU A 87 -29.48 -21.46 -5.67
N GLN A 88 -28.63 -20.46 -5.39
CA GLN A 88 -28.81 -19.56 -4.24
C GLN A 88 -29.88 -18.48 -4.44
N LYS A 89 -30.30 -18.20 -5.68
CA LYS A 89 -31.36 -17.23 -5.97
C LYS A 89 -32.78 -17.82 -5.90
N GLU A 90 -32.93 -19.14 -5.92
CA GLU A 90 -34.25 -19.78 -5.82
C GLU A 90 -34.69 -20.08 -4.38
N THR A 91 -33.79 -19.94 -3.39
CA THR A 91 -34.11 -20.20 -1.97
C THR A 91 -34.62 -18.96 -1.22
N GLU A 92 -34.30 -17.75 -1.68
CA GLU A 92 -34.77 -16.50 -1.03
C GLU A 92 -36.17 -16.06 -1.49
N GLU A 93 -36.66 -16.50 -2.65
CA GLU A 93 -37.99 -16.11 -3.14
C GLU A 93 -39.13 -16.94 -2.51
N LYS A 94 -38.80 -18.00 -1.76
CA LYS A 94 -39.77 -18.89 -1.11
C LYS A 94 -40.09 -18.56 0.35
N GLN A 95 -39.51 -17.49 0.92
CA GLN A 95 -39.77 -17.07 2.31
C GLN A 95 -40.53 -15.72 2.45
N LYS A 96 -41.10 -15.18 1.38
CA LYS A 96 -41.97 -13.98 1.42
C LYS A 96 -43.45 -14.22 1.17
N ALA A 97 -43.88 -15.48 1.03
CA ALA A 97 -45.26 -15.82 0.70
C ALA A 97 -46.11 -16.42 1.84
N GLU A 98 -45.57 -16.53 3.07
CA GLU A 98 -46.23 -17.28 4.15
C GLU A 98 -46.46 -16.49 5.44
N GLU A 99 -46.71 -15.17 5.34
CA GLU A 99 -47.17 -14.37 6.50
C GLU A 99 -48.31 -13.42 6.16
N LYS A 100 -49.27 -13.91 5.35
CA LYS A 100 -50.54 -13.20 5.13
C LYS A 100 -51.69 -14.15 4.91
N GLN A 101 -51.90 -15.09 5.83
CA GLN A 101 -53.19 -15.78 5.97
C GLN A 101 -53.33 -16.44 7.35
N LYS A 102 -54.04 -15.75 8.26
CA LYS A 102 -55.09 -16.33 9.13
C LYS A 102 -55.72 -15.23 10.01
N ALA A 103 -57.05 -15.34 10.18
CA ALA A 103 -58.01 -14.45 10.85
C ALA A 103 -58.47 -13.26 9.98
N LYS A 104 -59.68 -13.21 9.41
CA LYS A 104 -60.94 -13.88 9.72
C LYS A 104 -61.81 -14.00 8.46
N GLU A 105 -62.16 -15.23 8.10
CA GLU A 105 -63.46 -15.52 7.50
C GLU A 105 -64.53 -15.36 8.58
N GLN A 106 -65.63 -14.66 8.28
CA GLN A 106 -66.97 -15.22 8.44
C GLN A 106 -68.02 -14.32 7.77
N LYS A 107 -68.57 -14.88 6.68
CA LYS A 107 -69.97 -14.80 6.21
C LYS A 107 -70.46 -13.51 5.57
N GLU A 108 -70.32 -13.47 4.25
CA GLU A 108 -71.30 -12.92 3.32
C GLU A 108 -72.09 -14.09 2.71
N ALA A 109 -73.42 -14.06 2.81
CA ALA A 109 -74.33 -14.79 1.93
C ALA A 109 -75.70 -14.09 1.92
N GLU A 110 -76.21 -13.91 0.71
CA GLU A 110 -77.60 -13.64 0.32
C GLU A 110 -78.17 -12.21 0.47
N GLU A 111 -77.80 -11.42 -0.53
CA GLU A 111 -78.70 -10.76 -1.48
C GLU A 111 -80.12 -11.40 -1.61
N LYS A 112 -81.20 -10.61 -1.49
CA LYS A 112 -82.23 -10.38 -2.55
C LYS A 112 -83.56 -9.74 -2.07
N LEU A 113 -84.02 -8.78 -2.89
CA LEU A 113 -85.41 -8.33 -3.19
C LEU A 113 -86.17 -7.59 -2.06
N LYS A 114 -86.44 -6.26 -2.18
CA LYS A 114 -87.60 -5.63 -2.87
C LYS A 114 -88.91 -6.39 -2.58
N THR A 115 -89.99 -5.81 -2.05
CA THR A 115 -90.75 -4.64 -2.53
C THR A 115 -91.94 -4.40 -1.56
N GLU A 116 -92.44 -3.15 -1.49
CA GLU A 116 -93.87 -2.78 -1.32
C GLU A 116 -94.61 -3.14 -0.01
N GLU A 117 -95.55 -2.38 0.55
CA GLU A 117 -96.18 -1.09 0.27
C GLU A 117 -97.01 -0.71 1.51
N LYS A 118 -97.24 0.60 1.73
CA LYS A 118 -98.45 1.28 2.29
C LYS A 118 -99.22 0.59 3.45
N GLN A 119 -99.67 1.24 4.53
CA GLN A 119 -100.22 2.58 4.76
C GLN A 119 -100.77 2.51 6.21
N LYS A 120 -100.48 3.40 7.15
CA LYS A 120 -101.32 4.52 7.65
C LYS A 120 -100.83 4.75 9.09
N ALA A 121 -100.24 5.89 9.42
CA ALA A 121 -100.89 7.15 9.77
C ALA A 121 -101.49 7.15 11.20
N LYS A 122 -101.04 8.16 11.97
CA LYS A 122 -101.55 8.65 13.27
C LYS A 122 -101.31 7.69 14.43
N GLU A 123 -100.35 7.98 15.30
CA GLU A 123 -100.49 8.76 16.54
C GLU A 123 -99.17 8.45 17.31
N GLN A 124 -98.42 9.29 18.01
CA GLN A 124 -98.52 10.63 18.59
C GLN A 124 -97.05 11.14 18.58
N LYS A 125 -96.71 12.25 17.90
CA LYS A 125 -96.58 13.57 18.52
C LYS A 125 -96.58 13.57 20.05
N GLU A 126 -95.45 13.20 20.67
CA GLU A 126 -95.01 13.80 21.96
C GLU A 126 -93.55 13.50 22.38
N ALA A 127 -92.70 12.96 21.50
CA ALA A 127 -91.30 12.63 21.83
C ALA A 127 -90.25 13.35 20.96
N GLU A 128 -90.64 14.37 20.19
CA GLU A 128 -89.74 15.01 19.21
C GLU A 128 -89.04 16.29 19.70
N GLU A 129 -89.40 16.81 20.88
CA GLU A 129 -88.85 18.08 21.37
C GLU A 129 -87.70 17.92 22.39
N LYS A 130 -87.56 16.74 23.02
CA LYS A 130 -86.44 16.47 23.94
C LYS A 130 -85.19 15.88 23.28
N LEU A 131 -85.30 15.26 22.10
CA LEU A 131 -84.16 14.62 21.43
C LEU A 131 -83.33 15.58 20.55
N LYS A 132 -83.89 16.70 20.08
CA LYS A 132 -83.15 17.65 19.22
C LYS A 132 -82.16 18.57 19.98
N ALA A 133 -82.27 18.68 21.31
CA ALA A 133 -81.33 19.45 22.13
C ALA A 133 -80.12 18.62 22.57
N GLU A 134 -80.32 17.35 22.93
CA GLU A 134 -79.24 16.45 23.39
C GLU A 134 -78.33 15.97 22.23
N GLU A 135 -78.89 15.77 21.04
CA GLU A 135 -78.14 15.34 19.85
C GLU A 135 -77.20 16.45 19.33
N LYS A 136 -77.59 17.72 19.49
CA LYS A 136 -76.75 18.88 19.10
C LYS A 136 -75.61 19.14 20.08
N GLN A 137 -75.73 18.70 21.34
CA GLN A 137 -74.68 18.87 22.35
C GLN A 137 -73.64 17.74 22.27
N LYS A 138 -74.07 16.48 22.08
CA LYS A 138 -73.16 15.33 21.84
C LYS A 138 -72.38 15.44 20.53
N ALA A 139 -72.99 15.97 19.46
CA ALA A 139 -72.29 16.20 18.19
C ALA A 139 -71.23 17.32 18.26
N LYS A 140 -71.39 18.28 19.19
CA LYS A 140 -70.42 19.37 19.40
C LYS A 140 -69.24 18.91 20.27
N GLU A 141 -69.51 18.15 21.34
CA GLU A 141 -68.48 17.51 22.17
C GLU A 141 -67.65 16.46 21.41
N GLN A 142 -68.27 15.67 20.54
CA GLN A 142 -67.53 14.72 19.68
C GLN A 142 -66.63 15.44 18.67
N LYS A 143 -67.07 16.56 18.07
CA LYS A 143 -66.22 17.36 17.16
C LYS A 143 -65.06 18.03 17.89
N GLU A 144 -65.27 18.55 19.09
CA GLU A 144 -64.20 19.19 19.88
C GLU A 144 -63.17 18.17 20.37
N ALA A 145 -63.60 16.96 20.73
CA ALA A 145 -62.72 15.85 21.08
C ALA A 145 -61.93 15.31 19.87
N GLU A 146 -62.56 15.21 18.69
CA GLU A 146 -61.90 14.77 17.45
C GLU A 146 -60.90 15.82 16.94
N GLU A 147 -61.18 17.11 17.12
CA GLU A 147 -60.26 18.21 16.78
C GLU A 147 -59.05 18.26 17.73
N LYS A 148 -59.25 17.99 19.03
CA LYS A 148 -58.16 17.84 20.01
C LYS A 148 -57.27 16.63 19.72
N LEU A 149 -57.86 15.48 19.36
CA LEU A 149 -57.12 14.28 18.97
C LEU A 149 -56.30 14.50 17.69
N LYS A 150 -56.89 15.16 16.67
CA LYS A 150 -56.15 15.50 15.44
C LYS A 150 -55.02 16.50 15.68
N ALA A 151 -55.18 17.44 16.63
CA ALA A 151 -54.11 18.36 17.00
C ALA A 151 -52.96 17.66 17.73
N GLU A 152 -53.27 16.76 18.67
CA GLU A 152 -52.27 15.98 19.42
C GLU A 152 -51.51 14.99 18.53
N GLU A 153 -52.21 14.34 17.58
CA GLU A 153 -51.60 13.45 16.58
C GLU A 153 -50.65 14.22 15.64
N LYS A 154 -51.03 15.44 15.24
CA LYS A 154 -50.17 16.32 14.44
C LYS A 154 -48.92 16.77 15.21
N GLN A 155 -49.03 16.94 16.53
CA GLN A 155 -47.92 17.36 17.40
C GLN A 155 -46.93 16.20 17.63
N LYS A 156 -47.43 14.98 17.90
CA LYS A 156 -46.59 13.75 17.97
C LYS A 156 -45.90 13.43 16.65
N ALA A 157 -46.57 13.62 15.51
CA ALA A 157 -45.96 13.45 14.20
C ALA A 157 -44.84 14.48 13.91
N LYS A 158 -44.94 15.69 14.48
CA LYS A 158 -43.93 16.73 14.35
C LYS A 158 -42.71 16.44 15.23
N GLU A 159 -42.92 16.03 16.48
CA GLU A 159 -41.84 15.59 17.38
C GLU A 159 -41.10 14.36 16.85
N GLN A 160 -41.81 13.37 16.29
CA GLN A 160 -41.17 12.22 15.67
C GLN A 160 -40.30 12.61 14.46
N LYS A 161 -40.76 13.53 13.61
CA LYS A 161 -39.95 14.04 12.49
C LYS A 161 -38.71 14.79 12.96
N GLU A 162 -38.83 15.62 13.98
CA GLU A 162 -37.73 16.42 14.52
C GLU A 162 -36.68 15.51 15.20
N ALA A 163 -37.11 14.46 15.89
CA ALA A 163 -36.24 13.44 16.45
C ALA A 163 -35.53 12.59 15.36
N GLU A 164 -36.24 12.22 14.30
CA GLU A 164 -35.66 11.48 13.16
C GLU A 164 -34.65 12.33 12.38
N GLU A 165 -34.91 13.64 12.22
CA GLU A 165 -33.98 14.58 11.59
C GLU A 165 -32.72 14.79 12.44
N LYS A 166 -32.86 14.84 13.76
CA LYS A 166 -31.73 14.93 14.70
C LYS A 166 -30.86 13.67 14.68
N LEU A 167 -31.47 12.48 14.64
CA LEU A 167 -30.75 11.21 14.49
C LEU A 167 -30.00 11.13 13.16
N LYS A 168 -30.63 11.53 12.05
CA LYS A 168 -29.96 11.59 10.73
C LYS A 168 -28.80 12.58 10.72
N ALA A 169 -28.91 13.71 11.40
CA ALA A 169 -27.81 14.68 11.52
C ALA A 169 -26.64 14.11 12.32
N GLU A 170 -26.91 13.42 13.44
CA GLU A 170 -25.90 12.81 14.30
C GLU A 170 -25.19 11.63 13.62
N GLU A 171 -25.93 10.80 12.87
CA GLU A 171 -25.38 9.71 12.07
C GLU A 171 -24.46 10.24 10.96
N LYS A 172 -24.86 11.34 10.31
CA LYS A 172 -24.05 12.02 9.27
C LYS A 172 -22.77 12.64 9.86
N GLN A 173 -22.81 13.10 11.11
CA GLN A 173 -21.66 13.66 11.80
C GLN A 173 -20.67 12.56 12.21
N LYS A 174 -21.16 11.43 12.76
CA LYS A 174 -20.34 10.24 13.04
C LYS A 174 -19.70 9.65 11.78
N ALA A 175 -20.43 9.59 10.67
CA ALA A 175 -19.89 9.15 9.38
C ALA A 175 -18.80 10.09 8.84
N LYS A 176 -18.90 11.40 9.13
CA LYS A 176 -17.87 12.38 8.75
C LYS A 176 -16.61 12.24 9.61
N GLU A 177 -16.76 12.10 10.92
CA GLU A 177 -15.62 11.85 11.83
C GLU A 177 -14.90 10.54 11.51
N GLN A 178 -15.63 9.46 11.21
CA GLN A 178 -15.03 8.20 10.78
C GLN A 178 -14.22 8.34 9.49
N LYS A 179 -14.75 9.06 8.48
CA LYS A 179 -14.01 9.32 7.24
C LYS A 179 -12.75 10.15 7.48
N GLU A 180 -12.81 11.15 8.34
CA GLU A 180 -11.68 12.02 8.65
C GLU A 180 -10.59 11.27 9.45
N ALA A 181 -11.00 10.36 10.34
CA ALA A 181 -10.09 9.45 11.04
C ALA A 181 -9.43 8.44 10.08
N GLU A 182 -10.20 7.85 9.16
CA GLU A 182 -9.68 6.91 8.16
C GLU A 182 -8.72 7.61 7.18
N GLU A 183 -9.01 8.85 6.80
CA GLU A 183 -8.12 9.66 5.95
C GLU A 183 -6.80 10.01 6.66
N LYS A 184 -6.85 10.32 7.96
CA LYS A 184 -5.65 10.50 8.79
C LYS A 184 -4.81 9.23 8.88
N GLN A 185 -5.42 8.06 9.12
CA GLN A 185 -4.70 6.79 9.17
C GLN A 185 -4.04 6.45 7.83
N LYS A 186 -4.77 6.63 6.71
CA LYS A 186 -4.19 6.44 5.36
C LYS A 186 -3.05 7.40 5.08
N ALA A 187 -3.13 8.65 5.56
CA ALA A 187 -2.05 9.62 5.42
C ALA A 187 -0.81 9.24 6.26
N GLU A 188 -1.01 8.71 7.46
CA GLU A 188 0.07 8.26 8.35
C GLU A 188 0.74 6.98 7.82
N GLU A 189 -0.05 6.01 7.36
CA GLU A 189 0.45 4.79 6.71
C GLU A 189 1.26 5.12 5.45
N LYS A 190 0.77 6.07 4.64
CA LYS A 190 1.50 6.55 3.47
C LYS A 190 2.84 7.22 3.83
N LYS A 191 2.88 8.00 4.91
CA LYS A 191 4.14 8.59 5.43
C LYS A 191 5.11 7.51 5.87
N LEU A 192 4.66 6.51 6.63
CA LEU A 192 5.50 5.41 7.10
C LEU A 192 6.06 4.60 5.92
N ALA A 193 5.24 4.31 4.90
CA ALA A 193 5.67 3.64 3.69
C ALA A 193 6.69 4.45 2.89
N GLU A 194 6.52 5.78 2.80
CA GLU A 194 7.49 6.67 2.14
C GLU A 194 8.82 6.73 2.92
N GLU A 195 8.76 6.74 4.25
CA GLU A 195 9.94 6.71 5.12
C GLU A 195 10.70 5.39 5.01
N GLN A 196 10.00 4.25 5.00
CA GLN A 196 10.59 2.93 4.76
C GLN A 196 11.26 2.86 3.39
N LYS A 197 10.60 3.38 2.35
CA LYS A 197 11.18 3.41 1.01
C LYS A 197 12.46 4.25 0.95
N LYS A 198 12.47 5.41 1.61
CA LYS A 198 13.70 6.25 1.73
C LYS A 198 14.80 5.53 2.49
N ALA A 199 14.47 4.80 3.55
CA ALA A 199 15.43 4.00 4.31
C ALA A 199 16.02 2.86 3.45
N GLU A 200 15.19 2.17 2.67
CA GLU A 200 15.63 1.11 1.75
C GLU A 200 16.52 1.66 0.62
N GLU A 201 16.18 2.81 0.05
CA GLU A 201 17.00 3.50 -0.96
C GLU A 201 18.37 3.89 -0.38
N LYS A 202 18.41 4.48 0.81
CA LYS A 202 19.67 4.76 1.53
C LYS A 202 20.47 3.49 1.76
N GLN A 203 19.83 2.40 2.24
CA GLN A 203 20.50 1.11 2.46
C GLN A 203 21.15 0.58 1.18
N LYS A 204 20.46 0.67 0.03
CA LYS A 204 21.00 0.25 -1.26
C LYS A 204 22.19 1.10 -1.69
N GLU A 205 22.10 2.41 -1.52
CA GLU A 205 23.21 3.34 -1.80
C GLU A 205 24.44 3.02 -0.94
N PHE A 206 24.25 2.85 0.38
CA PHE A 206 25.31 2.44 1.30
C PHE A 206 25.94 1.12 0.86
N THR A 207 25.11 0.13 0.50
CA THR A 207 25.59 -1.19 0.09
C THR A 207 26.44 -1.08 -1.16
N SER A 208 25.95 -0.37 -2.17
CA SER A 208 26.66 -0.16 -3.42
C SER A 208 27.99 0.55 -3.21
N TYR A 209 28.03 1.60 -2.38
CA TYR A 209 29.26 2.31 -2.08
C TYR A 209 30.24 1.46 -1.27
N ALA A 210 29.77 0.77 -0.24
CA ALA A 210 30.58 -0.09 0.62
C ALA A 210 31.20 -1.27 -0.15
N GLN A 211 30.54 -1.82 -1.17
CA GLN A 211 31.15 -2.88 -2.00
C GLN A 211 32.39 -2.39 -2.79
N ASN A 212 32.54 -1.07 -2.98
CA ASN A 212 33.65 -0.46 -3.70
C ASN A 212 34.79 0.04 -2.79
N ILE A 213 34.71 -0.18 -1.48
CA ILE A 213 35.77 0.18 -0.53
C ILE A 213 36.91 -0.85 -0.56
N ARG A 214 38.06 -0.51 0.03
CA ARG A 214 39.12 -1.50 0.27
C ARG A 214 38.56 -2.65 1.13
N GLY A 215 38.67 -3.88 0.63
CA GLY A 215 38.12 -5.07 1.27
C GLY A 215 36.65 -5.33 0.94
N GLY A 216 35.98 -4.49 0.16
CA GLY A 216 34.54 -4.58 -0.12
C GLY A 216 34.10 -5.94 -0.65
N ASN A 217 34.91 -6.59 -1.50
CA ASN A 217 34.62 -7.93 -2.00
C ASN A 217 34.51 -8.99 -0.90
N PHE A 218 35.16 -8.79 0.25
CA PHE A 218 35.21 -9.73 1.38
C PHE A 218 34.20 -9.40 2.50
N ILE A 219 33.32 -8.43 2.28
CA ILE A 219 32.21 -8.13 3.20
C ILE A 219 31.23 -9.31 3.18
N LYS A 220 30.91 -9.82 4.38
CA LYS A 220 29.92 -10.86 4.64
C LYS A 220 28.53 -10.28 4.80
N ASP A 221 28.42 -9.23 5.60
CA ASP A 221 27.15 -8.61 5.94
C ASP A 221 27.32 -7.12 6.21
N MET A 222 26.25 -6.37 5.98
CA MET A 222 26.21 -4.95 6.26
C MET A 222 24.81 -4.52 6.73
N LYS A 223 24.76 -3.87 7.90
CA LYS A 223 23.53 -3.42 8.52
C LYS A 223 23.56 -1.92 8.74
N LEU A 224 22.48 -1.23 8.40
CA LEU A 224 22.25 0.16 8.77
C LEU A 224 21.17 0.20 9.82
N ASN A 225 21.54 0.68 11.01
CA ASN A 225 20.62 0.90 12.11
C ASN A 225 20.55 2.42 12.32
N ASN A 226 19.51 3.05 11.77
CA ASN A 226 19.34 4.50 11.75
C ASN A 226 20.50 5.25 11.09
N LYS A 227 21.48 5.67 11.89
CA LYS A 227 22.66 6.47 11.49
C LYS A 227 23.97 5.72 11.75
N ASP A 228 23.90 4.46 12.15
CA ASP A 228 25.07 3.65 12.44
C ASP A 228 25.14 2.50 11.43
N ILE A 229 26.31 2.33 10.82
CA ILE A 229 26.55 1.24 9.88
C ILE A 229 27.48 0.21 10.52
N GLU A 230 27.12 -1.06 10.39
CA GLU A 230 27.93 -2.19 10.83
C GLU A 230 28.31 -3.04 9.63
N ILE A 231 29.61 -3.18 9.39
CA ILE A 231 30.20 -3.97 8.32
C ILE A 231 30.93 -5.16 8.94
N THR A 232 30.53 -6.37 8.58
CA THR A 232 31.19 -7.60 9.02
C THR A 232 31.85 -8.27 7.83
N PHE A 233 33.13 -8.59 7.95
CA PHE A 233 33.87 -9.33 6.92
C PHE A 233 33.78 -10.84 7.17
N HIS A 234 34.00 -11.64 6.13
CA HIS A 234 34.12 -13.09 6.28
C HIS A 234 35.30 -13.43 7.21
N ASP A 235 35.10 -14.45 8.06
CA ASP A 235 36.10 -14.93 9.02
C ASP A 235 37.16 -15.87 8.40
N SER A 236 36.87 -16.40 7.21
CA SER A 236 37.64 -17.44 6.57
C SER A 236 37.35 -17.46 5.07
N PHE A 237 38.29 -18.01 4.30
CA PHE A 237 38.08 -18.27 2.88
C PHE A 237 36.89 -19.21 2.65
N ALA A 238 36.68 -20.20 3.52
CA ALA A 238 35.55 -21.12 3.45
C ALA A 238 34.20 -20.38 3.60
N SER A 239 34.09 -19.45 4.55
CA SER A 239 32.90 -18.60 4.71
C SER A 239 32.67 -17.72 3.48
N TYR A 240 33.73 -17.12 2.95
CA TYR A 240 33.69 -16.31 1.73
C TYR A 240 33.22 -17.11 0.51
N LYS A 241 33.82 -18.27 0.26
CA LYS A 241 33.52 -19.11 -0.91
C LYS A 241 32.14 -19.73 -0.84
N SER A 242 31.66 -20.07 0.36
CA SER A 242 30.27 -20.50 0.59
C SER A 242 29.24 -19.42 0.21
N ALA A 243 29.53 -18.15 0.51
CA ALA A 243 28.64 -17.04 0.14
C ALA A 243 28.78 -16.60 -1.32
N LYS A 244 29.97 -16.80 -1.93
CA LYS A 244 30.28 -16.42 -3.32
C LYS A 244 30.87 -17.61 -4.09
N PRO A 245 30.07 -18.65 -4.41
CA PRO A 245 30.57 -19.87 -5.05
C PRO A 245 31.17 -19.61 -6.43
N ASP A 246 30.66 -18.62 -7.16
CA ASP A 246 31.13 -18.27 -8.51
C ASP A 246 32.38 -17.37 -8.52
N SER A 247 32.91 -16.98 -7.35
CA SER A 247 34.09 -16.11 -7.28
C SER A 247 35.36 -16.81 -7.75
N ASN A 248 36.16 -16.15 -8.58
CA ASN A 248 37.47 -16.63 -9.02
C ASN A 248 38.60 -16.40 -8.00
N VAL A 249 38.30 -15.80 -6.84
CA VAL A 249 39.30 -15.56 -5.80
C VAL A 249 39.76 -16.89 -5.20
N THR A 250 41.07 -17.13 -5.22
CA THR A 250 41.69 -18.31 -4.58
C THR A 250 41.91 -18.10 -3.09
N GLU A 251 42.19 -19.18 -2.35
CA GLU A 251 42.50 -19.09 -0.92
C GLU A 251 43.76 -18.27 -0.66
N GLU A 252 44.78 -18.41 -1.52
CA GLU A 252 46.03 -17.65 -1.46
C GLU A 252 45.77 -16.17 -1.67
N GLN A 253 44.95 -15.80 -2.68
CA GLN A 253 44.58 -14.41 -2.93
C GLN A 253 43.78 -13.80 -1.78
N TYR A 254 42.85 -14.57 -1.20
CA TYR A 254 42.08 -14.15 -0.03
C TYR A 254 43.00 -13.87 1.16
N LYS A 255 43.89 -14.82 1.50
CA LYS A 255 44.85 -14.65 2.59
C LYS A 255 45.80 -13.48 2.31
N GLN A 256 46.38 -13.42 1.11
CA GLN A 256 47.34 -12.38 0.71
C GLN A 256 46.78 -10.97 0.84
N TYR A 257 45.47 -10.79 0.59
CA TYR A 257 44.81 -9.48 0.71
C TYR A 257 44.95 -8.87 2.11
N PHE A 258 44.81 -9.70 3.15
CA PHE A 258 44.88 -9.28 4.55
C PHE A 258 46.20 -9.67 5.25
N SER A 259 47.09 -10.38 4.55
CA SER A 259 48.34 -10.94 5.11
C SER A 259 49.30 -9.91 5.71
N THR A 260 49.18 -8.64 5.31
CA THR A 260 49.99 -7.58 5.89
C THR A 260 49.17 -6.82 6.92
N GLY A 261 49.71 -6.68 8.13
CA GLY A 261 49.14 -5.75 9.12
C GLY A 261 48.98 -4.35 8.54
N ASP A 262 49.86 -3.97 7.61
CA ASP A 262 49.78 -2.72 6.85
C ASP A 262 48.50 -2.57 6.01
N ALA A 263 48.04 -3.64 5.35
CA ALA A 263 46.79 -3.62 4.57
C ALA A 263 45.56 -3.50 5.47
N ILE A 264 45.54 -4.23 6.59
CA ILE A 264 44.47 -4.15 7.58
C ILE A 264 44.44 -2.77 8.22
N GLU A 265 45.60 -2.24 8.65
CA GLU A 265 45.72 -0.89 9.19
C GLU A 265 45.18 0.14 8.20
N LYS A 266 45.65 0.10 6.95
CA LYS A 266 45.18 1.03 5.91
C LYS A 266 43.68 0.96 5.75
N MET A 267 43.10 -0.24 5.67
CA MET A 267 41.66 -0.44 5.51
C MET A 267 40.87 0.13 6.70
N PHE A 268 41.28 -0.18 7.92
CA PHE A 268 40.59 0.26 9.14
C PHE A 268 40.80 1.74 9.46
N VAL A 269 41.81 2.40 8.89
CA VAL A 269 41.94 3.86 8.95
C VAL A 269 41.16 4.54 7.81
N SER A 270 41.29 4.05 6.57
CA SER A 270 40.74 4.73 5.39
C SER A 270 39.24 4.59 5.27
N GLU A 271 38.71 3.38 5.36
CA GLU A 271 37.32 3.10 4.98
C GLU A 271 36.26 3.65 5.94
N PRO A 272 36.39 3.52 7.28
CA PRO A 272 35.36 4.07 8.16
C PRO A 272 35.33 5.61 8.10
N ALA A 273 36.49 6.26 8.00
CA ALA A 273 36.55 7.71 7.79
C ALA A 273 35.98 8.12 6.43
N ARG A 274 36.25 7.34 5.36
CA ARG A 274 35.71 7.58 4.02
C ARG A 274 34.19 7.47 4.00
N LEU A 275 33.62 6.52 4.74
CA LEU A 275 32.17 6.35 4.87
C LEU A 275 31.55 7.53 5.64
N LEU A 276 32.14 7.93 6.77
CA LEU A 276 31.67 9.09 7.54
C LEU A 276 31.74 10.40 6.76
N ARG A 277 32.72 10.54 5.84
CA ARG A 277 32.80 11.67 4.91
C ARG A 277 31.72 11.62 3.83
N GLN A 278 31.56 10.46 3.20
CA GLN A 278 30.64 10.32 2.06
C GLN A 278 29.18 10.47 2.48
N PHE A 279 28.85 10.03 3.70
CA PHE A 279 27.49 9.98 4.19
C PHE A 279 27.33 10.86 5.43
N PRO A 280 26.99 12.15 5.26
CA PRO A 280 26.88 13.11 6.37
C PRO A 280 25.77 12.74 7.37
N ASP A 281 24.85 11.87 7.00
CA ASP A 281 23.81 11.38 7.92
C ASP A 281 24.31 10.31 8.92
N LEU A 282 25.46 9.66 8.66
CA LEU A 282 26.00 8.64 9.55
C LEU A 282 26.65 9.24 10.80
N ASN A 283 26.45 8.66 11.97
CA ASN A 283 27.18 9.01 13.17
C ASN A 283 28.38 8.07 13.38
N THR A 284 28.17 6.77 13.15
CA THR A 284 29.13 5.74 13.53
C THR A 284 29.35 4.73 12.41
N VAL A 285 30.59 4.29 12.25
CA VAL A 285 30.94 3.16 11.39
C VAL A 285 31.63 2.09 12.22
N LYS A 286 30.97 0.94 12.34
CA LYS A 286 31.53 -0.25 12.96
C LYS A 286 32.03 -1.20 11.87
N MET A 287 33.27 -1.68 12.00
CA MET A 287 33.82 -2.72 11.12
C MET A 287 34.43 -3.83 11.96
N THR A 288 34.15 -5.08 11.58
CA THR A 288 34.65 -6.29 12.25
C THR A 288 35.31 -7.22 11.24
N LEU A 289 36.61 -7.45 11.37
CA LEU A 289 37.39 -8.38 10.54
C LEU A 289 38.07 -9.43 11.42
N PRO A 290 37.58 -10.68 11.42
CA PRO A 290 38.36 -11.82 11.90
C PRO A 290 39.39 -12.21 10.84
N PHE A 291 40.67 -12.25 11.20
CA PHE A 291 41.75 -12.66 10.31
C PHE A 291 42.95 -13.19 11.10
N ASP A 292 43.45 -14.36 10.70
CA ASP A 292 44.67 -14.99 11.24
C ASP A 292 44.69 -15.11 12.79
N GLY A 293 43.60 -15.63 13.35
CA GLY A 293 43.43 -15.83 14.79
C GLY A 293 43.19 -14.55 15.60
N LYS A 294 43.12 -13.38 14.96
CA LYS A 294 42.81 -12.09 15.59
C LYS A 294 41.48 -11.54 15.10
N THR A 295 40.84 -10.72 15.93
CA THR A 295 39.65 -9.97 15.50
C THR A 295 39.91 -8.46 15.61
N TYR A 296 39.89 -7.80 14.45
CA TYR A 296 40.04 -6.36 14.33
C TYR A 296 38.66 -5.70 14.36
N ILE A 297 38.45 -4.80 15.32
CA ILE A 297 37.16 -4.15 15.54
C ILE A 297 37.38 -2.65 15.64
N THR A 298 36.65 -1.88 14.85
CA THR A 298 36.51 -0.42 15.03
C THR A 298 35.07 -0.07 15.26
N ASN A 299 34.84 0.96 16.07
CA ASN A 299 33.55 1.62 16.25
C ASN A 299 33.78 3.13 16.15
N LEU A 300 34.01 3.61 14.93
CA LEU A 300 34.46 4.96 14.69
C LEU A 300 33.26 5.92 14.69
N ASP A 301 33.16 6.71 15.75
CA ASP A 301 32.21 7.82 15.87
C ASP A 301 32.76 9.09 15.20
N ARG A 302 31.90 9.82 14.48
CA ARG A 302 32.26 11.06 13.79
C ARG A 302 32.75 12.13 14.76
N GLY A 303 32.10 12.32 15.89
CA GLY A 303 32.49 13.37 16.85
C GLY A 303 33.91 13.15 17.35
N SER A 304 34.22 11.91 17.70
CA SER A 304 35.53 11.44 18.14
C SER A 304 36.58 11.57 17.04
N LEU A 305 36.25 11.20 15.80
CA LEU A 305 37.12 11.37 14.63
C LEU A 305 37.44 12.85 14.39
N ASN A 306 36.42 13.71 14.33
CA ASN A 306 36.59 15.13 14.07
C ASN A 306 37.42 15.81 15.17
N THR A 307 37.21 15.41 16.42
CA THR A 307 38.01 15.87 17.58
C THR A 307 39.48 15.46 17.44
N TYR A 308 39.74 14.21 17.05
CA TYR A 308 41.10 13.72 16.85
C TYR A 308 41.82 14.41 15.67
N LEU A 309 41.09 14.67 14.59
CA LEU A 309 41.64 15.32 13.38
C LEU A 309 41.81 16.83 13.54
N GLY A 310 41.03 17.47 14.41
CA GLY A 310 40.98 18.93 14.54
C GLY A 310 40.22 19.63 13.41
N PHE A 311 39.48 18.88 12.59
CA PHE A 311 38.62 19.39 11.52
C PHE A 311 37.49 18.40 11.23
N LYS A 312 36.46 18.86 10.54
CA LYS A 312 35.33 18.02 10.13
C LYS A 312 35.69 17.17 8.92
N ILE A 313 35.55 15.85 9.04
CA ILE A 313 35.84 14.93 7.94
C ILE A 313 34.87 15.13 6.77
N GLU A 314 33.61 15.45 7.07
CA GLU A 314 32.52 15.67 6.12
C GLU A 314 32.72 16.92 5.24
N ASP A 315 33.59 17.85 5.65
CA ASP A 315 33.91 19.04 4.85
C ASP A 315 34.93 18.72 3.74
N LEU A 316 35.57 17.54 3.77
CA LEU A 316 36.61 17.16 2.82
C LEU A 316 36.03 16.64 1.50
N LYS A 317 36.59 17.13 0.40
CA LYS A 317 36.19 16.82 -0.97
C LYS A 317 37.33 16.17 -1.74
N VAL A 318 36.97 15.37 -2.74
CA VAL A 318 37.95 14.72 -3.62
C VAL A 318 38.39 15.70 -4.72
N GLU A 319 37.45 16.53 -5.19
CA GLU A 319 37.58 17.46 -6.30
C GLU A 319 38.62 18.55 -6.02
N ASP A 320 38.62 19.09 -4.79
CA ASP A 320 39.59 20.10 -4.35
C ASP A 320 40.86 19.50 -3.71
N LYS A 321 40.97 18.17 -3.72
CA LYS A 321 42.06 17.38 -3.12
C LYS A 321 42.19 17.52 -1.60
N SER A 322 41.23 18.14 -0.91
CA SER A 322 41.28 18.31 0.54
C SER A 322 41.22 16.96 1.27
N TRP A 323 40.42 16.01 0.78
CA TRP A 323 40.42 14.62 1.28
C TRP A 323 41.82 14.01 1.24
N ILE A 324 42.48 14.14 0.09
CA ILE A 324 43.79 13.55 -0.16
C ILE A 324 44.84 14.18 0.77
N LYS A 325 44.94 15.52 0.72
CA LYS A 325 45.98 16.27 1.42
C LYS A 325 45.81 16.30 2.94
N LYS A 326 44.57 16.37 3.44
CA LYS A 326 44.31 16.52 4.88
C LYS A 326 44.11 15.20 5.60
N PHE A 327 43.56 14.18 4.94
CA PHE A 327 43.27 12.90 5.57
C PHE A 327 44.04 11.72 4.97
N ASN A 328 43.89 11.45 3.67
CA ASN A 328 44.41 10.23 3.06
C ASN A 328 45.95 10.13 3.17
N ASP A 329 46.68 11.13 2.69
CA ASP A 329 48.15 11.05 2.71
C ASP A 329 48.69 11.06 4.15
N PRO A 330 48.22 11.94 5.05
CA PRO A 330 48.75 12.00 6.40
C PRO A 330 48.31 10.86 7.32
N TYR A 331 47.16 10.21 7.12
CA TYR A 331 46.66 9.19 8.06
C TYR A 331 46.58 7.79 7.44
N VAL A 332 46.49 7.67 6.12
CA VAL A 332 46.44 6.36 5.45
C VAL A 332 47.80 5.96 4.89
N TYR A 333 48.62 6.89 4.38
CA TYR A 333 49.89 6.55 3.74
C TYR A 333 51.12 6.79 4.64
N ASP A 334 51.10 7.82 5.48
CA ASP A 334 52.10 7.98 6.54
C ASP A 334 51.98 6.86 7.58
N LYS A 335 53.03 6.05 7.72
CA LYS A 335 53.02 4.84 8.58
C LYS A 335 52.89 5.17 10.07
N THR A 336 53.51 6.27 10.51
CA THR A 336 53.54 6.65 11.93
C THR A 336 52.16 7.11 12.38
N LYS A 337 51.56 8.04 11.63
CA LYS A 337 50.21 8.54 11.90
C LYS A 337 49.15 7.47 11.68
N ARG A 338 49.28 6.63 10.66
CA ARG A 338 48.38 5.47 10.45
C ARG A 338 48.38 4.55 11.67
N SER A 339 49.56 4.14 12.15
CA SER A 339 49.65 3.25 13.31
C SER A 339 49.11 3.91 14.58
N ALA A 340 49.34 5.21 14.78
CA ALA A 340 48.79 5.97 15.90
C ALA A 340 47.25 6.06 15.85
N PHE A 341 46.68 6.35 14.67
CA PHE A 341 45.23 6.33 14.45
C PHE A 341 44.66 4.94 14.70
N PHE A 342 45.27 3.92 14.11
CA PHE A 342 44.81 2.54 14.23
C PHE A 342 44.77 2.09 15.69
N LYS A 343 45.85 2.31 16.46
CA LYS A 343 45.88 1.99 17.89
C LYS A 343 44.86 2.77 18.72
N LYS A 344 44.47 3.97 18.27
CA LYS A 344 43.50 4.81 18.98
C LYS A 344 42.06 4.33 18.78
N PHE A 345 41.72 3.85 17.59
CA PHE A 345 40.34 3.58 17.18
C PHE A 345 40.03 2.11 16.89
N VAL A 346 41.04 1.26 16.82
CA VAL A 346 40.90 -0.16 16.49
C VAL A 346 41.35 -1.02 17.67
N THR A 347 40.45 -1.89 18.10
CA THR A 347 40.73 -2.93 19.08
C THR A 347 41.11 -4.21 18.33
N VAL A 348 42.18 -4.86 18.78
CA VAL A 348 42.61 -6.18 18.28
C VAL A 348 42.45 -7.17 19.42
N GLN A 349 41.59 -8.17 19.23
CA GLN A 349 41.33 -9.24 20.19
C GLN A 349 41.96 -10.54 19.74
#